data_AF-A0A8J2RT33-F1
#
_entry.id   AF-A0A8J2RT33-F1
#
_cell.length_a   1.000
_cell.length_b   1.000
_cell.length_c   1.000
_cell.angle_alpha   90.00
_cell.angle_beta   90.00
_cell.angle_gamma   90.00
#
_symmetry.space_group_name_H-M   'P 1'
#
loop_
_entity.id
_entity.type
_entity.pdbx_description
1 polymer ?
#
loop_
_entity_poly.entity_id
_entity_poly.type
_entity_poly.pdbx_seq_one_letter_code
_entity_poly.pdbx_strand_id
1 'polypeptide(L)'
;MAMSYSRLTQLRLSLKYFRRSCASLPSPKPPTSTPQIAKVEHGKAVVEEKKEEDRVTYELPKSIYFDETKTGFQLFASKKNHAIEVISIINAIEYTPYGIKKLWNDLKESKLIRSQLYVKERAEFLGPELATAHFVCFRGGKVRFYGQEDWIVQDPDSDIIPNLPRFYVESYKMEAVDCSKMTLIYEGLENMKNMEKLKWLSLEGCPRIDDWCLDRVAGEYSDTLEYLDIRNCPLVTDKGIASLSKLKKLKTLLLGGHPEAKNLELVCLMLEETLPNLSIRGILYCDESLLKNNESNDSDV
;
A
#
# COMPACT_ATOMS: atom_id res chain seq x y z
N MET A 1 -47.36 -9.30 -33.16
CA MET A 1 -46.72 -7.97 -33.26
C MET A 1 -45.33 -8.16 -33.82
N ALA A 2 -45.11 -7.68 -35.04
CA ALA A 2 -43.86 -7.83 -35.76
C ALA A 2 -43.10 -6.50 -35.81
N MET A 3 -41.77 -6.61 -35.92
CA MET A 3 -40.79 -5.59 -36.34
C MET A 3 -40.47 -4.49 -35.30
N SER A 4 -39.24 -4.00 -35.14
CA SER A 4 -38.06 -4.10 -35.99
C SER A 4 -36.76 -3.89 -35.20
N TYR A 5 -35.73 -4.60 -35.63
CA TYR A 5 -34.32 -4.36 -35.35
C TYR A 5 -33.86 -3.10 -36.11
N SER A 6 -33.66 -1.98 -35.43
CA SER A 6 -32.99 -0.81 -36.01
C SER A 6 -32.39 0.09 -34.93
N ARG A 7 -31.29 -0.35 -34.30
CA ARG A 7 -30.41 0.52 -33.50
C ARG A 7 -28.97 0.00 -33.30
N LEU A 8 -28.53 -0.97 -34.12
CA LEU A 8 -27.16 -1.53 -34.07
C LEU A 8 -26.25 -1.08 -35.24
N THR A 9 -26.66 -0.08 -36.01
CA THR A 9 -25.94 0.36 -37.22
C THR A 9 -25.29 1.74 -37.14
N GLN A 10 -25.17 2.37 -35.96
CA GLN A 10 -24.60 3.74 -35.84
C GLN A 10 -23.26 3.90 -35.08
N LEU A 11 -22.55 2.83 -34.70
CA LEU A 11 -21.22 2.97 -34.06
C LEU A 11 -20.07 2.27 -34.81
N ARG A 12 -20.24 1.98 -36.11
CA ARG A 12 -19.21 1.37 -36.97
C ARG A 12 -18.59 2.31 -38.02
N LEU A 13 -18.64 3.63 -37.79
CA LEU A 13 -18.23 4.63 -38.79
C LEU A 13 -17.12 5.61 -38.38
N SER A 14 -16.39 5.41 -37.27
CA SER A 14 -15.23 6.26 -36.91
C SER A 14 -13.85 5.60 -37.00
N LEU A 15 -13.73 4.36 -37.52
CA LEU A 15 -12.46 3.63 -37.61
C LEU A 15 -11.90 3.47 -39.04
N LYS A 16 -12.19 4.41 -39.97
CA LYS A 16 -11.71 4.36 -41.36
C LYS A 16 -11.15 5.66 -41.97
N TYR A 17 -10.64 6.56 -41.14
CA TYR A 17 -9.69 7.60 -41.53
C TYR A 17 -8.66 7.60 -40.38
N PHE A 18 -7.39 7.26 -40.51
CA PHE A 18 -6.43 7.81 -41.45
C PHE A 18 -5.14 6.97 -41.30
N ARG A 19 -4.97 5.94 -42.14
CA ARG A 19 -3.67 5.27 -42.36
C ARG A 19 -3.34 5.43 -43.84
N ARG A 20 -2.34 6.26 -44.14
CA ARG A 20 -1.34 6.14 -45.22
C ARG A 20 -0.70 7.51 -45.49
N SER A 21 0.58 7.67 -45.18
CA SER A 21 1.62 7.80 -46.21
C SER A 21 3.00 7.96 -45.56
N CYS A 22 3.90 7.01 -45.84
CA CYS A 22 5.33 7.22 -45.70
C CYS A 22 5.83 7.86 -47.01
N ALA A 23 6.48 9.01 -46.90
CA ALA A 23 7.39 9.52 -47.92
C ALA A 23 8.48 10.35 -47.23
N SER A 24 9.72 9.99 -47.53
CA SER A 24 11.00 10.57 -47.12
C SER A 24 11.13 12.08 -47.37
N LEU A 25 11.86 12.79 -46.49
CA LEU A 25 12.77 13.94 -46.79
C LEU A 25 13.52 14.33 -45.47
N PRO A 26 14.67 15.04 -45.55
CA PRO A 26 15.84 14.83 -44.69
C PRO A 26 15.89 15.69 -43.42
N SER A 27 16.70 15.24 -42.45
CA SER A 27 16.89 15.84 -41.13
C SER A 27 17.68 17.17 -41.16
N PRO A 28 17.35 18.14 -40.28
CA PRO A 28 18.25 19.23 -39.95
C PRO A 28 19.20 18.81 -38.82
N LYS A 29 20.50 19.05 -39.01
CA LYS A 29 21.55 18.81 -38.01
C LYS A 29 21.44 19.82 -36.85
N PRO A 30 21.54 19.40 -35.58
CA PRO A 30 21.75 20.32 -34.47
C PRO A 30 23.24 20.68 -34.29
N PRO A 31 23.55 21.87 -33.74
CA PRO A 31 24.89 22.40 -33.63
C PRO A 31 25.73 21.75 -32.52
N THR A 32 27.03 21.74 -32.79
CA THR A 32 28.15 21.23 -31.99
C THR A 32 28.41 22.07 -30.74
N SER A 33 28.34 21.46 -29.55
CA SER A 33 29.22 21.80 -28.41
C SER A 33 29.09 20.74 -27.30
N THR A 34 30.14 19.93 -27.13
CA THR A 34 30.40 19.06 -25.98
C THR A 34 30.70 19.86 -24.71
N PRO A 35 30.42 19.30 -23.53
CA PRO A 35 31.54 18.88 -22.68
C PRO A 35 31.40 17.43 -22.18
N GLN A 36 32.55 16.89 -21.80
CA GLN A 36 32.90 15.48 -21.68
C GLN A 36 32.37 14.86 -20.38
N ILE A 37 31.77 13.67 -20.49
CA ILE A 37 31.65 12.72 -19.37
C ILE A 37 32.28 11.40 -19.84
N ALA A 38 33.17 10.87 -19.01
CA ALA A 38 34.12 9.81 -19.32
C ALA A 38 33.43 8.51 -19.78
N LYS A 39 34.04 7.89 -20.81
CA LYS A 39 33.69 6.56 -21.33
C LYS A 39 33.90 5.49 -20.26
N VAL A 40 32.87 4.67 -20.02
CA VAL A 40 33.02 3.31 -19.48
C VAL A 40 32.68 2.34 -20.60
N GLU A 41 33.67 1.54 -20.98
CA GLU A 41 33.59 0.58 -22.08
C GLU A 41 32.50 -0.47 -21.83
N HIS A 42 31.56 -0.59 -22.77
CA HIS A 42 30.54 -1.64 -22.76
C HIS A 42 31.10 -2.87 -23.47
N GLY A 43 31.56 -3.84 -22.68
CA GLY A 43 31.74 -5.21 -23.13
C GLY A 43 30.38 -5.77 -23.59
N LYS A 44 30.31 -6.26 -24.83
CA LYS A 44 29.13 -6.88 -25.42
C LYS A 44 28.71 -8.10 -24.59
N ALA A 45 27.69 -7.94 -23.75
CA ALA A 45 26.92 -9.08 -23.25
C ALA A 45 25.91 -9.48 -24.33
N VAL A 46 25.99 -10.75 -24.73
CA VAL A 46 25.06 -11.40 -25.65
C VAL A 46 23.65 -11.29 -25.08
N VAL A 47 22.75 -10.63 -25.82
CA VAL A 47 21.32 -10.60 -25.49
C VAL A 47 20.75 -11.96 -25.87
N GLU A 48 20.62 -12.85 -24.88
CA GLU A 48 19.71 -13.98 -24.98
C GLU A 48 18.28 -13.44 -24.84
N GLU A 49 17.49 -13.56 -25.91
CA GLU A 49 16.04 -13.34 -25.86
C GLU A 49 15.43 -14.40 -24.93
N LYS A 50 15.14 -14.02 -23.68
CA LYS A 50 14.36 -14.85 -22.76
C LYS A 50 12.87 -14.52 -22.88
N LYS A 51 12.10 -15.60 -22.93
CA LYS A 51 10.70 -15.71 -23.31
C LYS A 51 9.77 -14.94 -22.37
N GLU A 52 8.57 -14.67 -22.88
CA GLU A 52 7.39 -14.02 -22.28
C GLU A 52 6.86 -14.62 -20.95
N GLU A 53 7.64 -15.52 -20.32
CA GLU A 53 7.36 -16.24 -19.06
C GLU A 53 7.77 -15.45 -17.79
N ASP A 54 8.49 -14.32 -17.91
CA ASP A 54 8.97 -13.48 -16.79
C ASP A 54 7.89 -12.53 -16.20
N ARG A 55 6.62 -12.96 -16.17
CA ARG A 55 5.58 -12.25 -15.44
C ARG A 55 5.72 -12.57 -13.96
N VAL A 56 5.92 -11.57 -13.12
CA VAL A 56 5.55 -11.69 -11.70
C VAL A 56 4.03 -11.76 -11.68
N THR A 57 3.47 -12.95 -11.82
CA THR A 57 2.06 -13.15 -11.50
C THR A 57 1.93 -12.92 -10.01
N TYR A 58 1.08 -11.95 -9.64
CA TYR A 58 0.63 -11.76 -8.26
C TYR A 58 -0.23 -12.97 -7.88
N GLU A 59 0.43 -14.09 -7.65
CA GLU A 59 -0.20 -15.26 -7.10
C GLU A 59 -0.34 -14.98 -5.62
N LEU A 60 -1.59 -14.98 -5.15
CA LEU A 60 -1.89 -15.17 -3.74
C LEU A 60 -0.95 -16.25 -3.20
N PRO A 61 -0.37 -16.09 -1.99
CA PRO A 61 0.50 -17.10 -1.43
C PRO A 61 -0.14 -18.47 -1.64
N LYS A 62 0.60 -19.38 -2.29
CA LYS A 62 0.20 -20.78 -2.48
C LYS A 62 0.23 -21.47 -1.12
N SER A 63 -0.54 -20.97 -0.15
CA SER A 63 -0.90 -21.70 1.04
C SER A 63 -1.76 -22.85 0.54
N ILE A 64 -1.23 -24.07 0.64
CA ILE A 64 -1.95 -25.35 0.70
C ILE A 64 -3.44 -25.22 0.38
N TYR A 65 -3.82 -25.14 -0.89
CA TYR A 65 -5.21 -25.31 -1.28
C TYR A 65 -5.33 -25.95 -2.66
N PHE A 66 -6.46 -26.63 -2.79
CA PHE A 66 -7.16 -26.85 -4.05
C PHE A 66 -6.81 -25.77 -5.07
N ASP A 67 -6.08 -26.22 -6.08
CA ASP A 67 -5.72 -25.58 -7.33
C ASP A 67 -6.88 -24.70 -7.87
N GLU A 68 -6.65 -23.40 -8.03
CA GLU A 68 -7.62 -22.41 -8.50
C GLU A 68 -8.08 -22.66 -9.96
N THR A 69 -7.50 -23.65 -10.63
CA THR A 69 -7.98 -24.16 -11.94
C THR A 69 -9.21 -25.08 -11.83
N LYS A 70 -9.67 -25.42 -10.62
CA LYS A 70 -10.84 -26.29 -10.43
C LYS A 70 -12.11 -25.47 -10.33
N THR A 71 -12.79 -25.30 -11.46
CA THR A 71 -14.22 -24.93 -11.49
C THR A 71 -14.97 -25.72 -10.41
N GLY A 72 -15.87 -25.09 -9.64
CA GLY A 72 -16.58 -25.71 -8.51
C GLY A 72 -17.29 -27.06 -8.79
N PHE A 73 -17.39 -27.44 -10.06
CA PHE A 73 -17.86 -28.75 -10.52
C PHE A 73 -16.85 -29.90 -10.41
N GLN A 74 -15.54 -29.63 -10.30
CA GLN A 74 -14.51 -30.69 -10.12
C GLN A 74 -14.51 -31.29 -8.71
N LEU A 75 -15.18 -30.67 -7.73
CA LEU A 75 -15.42 -31.23 -6.40
C LEU A 75 -16.29 -32.50 -6.44
N PHE A 76 -17.12 -32.64 -7.48
CA PHE A 76 -17.93 -33.83 -7.71
C PHE A 76 -17.20 -34.92 -8.52
N ALA A 77 -15.96 -34.66 -8.96
CA ALA A 77 -15.22 -35.50 -9.91
C ALA A 77 -13.97 -36.18 -9.30
N SER A 78 -13.83 -36.26 -7.97
CA SER A 78 -12.68 -36.92 -7.35
C SER A 78 -13.00 -38.31 -6.78
N LYS A 79 -12.14 -39.30 -7.07
CA LYS A 79 -12.18 -40.68 -6.56
C LYS A 79 -11.71 -40.84 -5.10
N LYS A 80 -11.34 -39.75 -4.41
CA LYS A 80 -11.02 -39.73 -2.97
C LYS A 80 -12.15 -39.06 -2.19
N ASN A 81 -12.39 -39.50 -0.96
CA ASN A 81 -13.49 -39.12 -0.04
C ASN A 81 -13.52 -37.63 0.40
N HIS A 82 -13.20 -36.68 -0.48
CA HIS A 82 -13.42 -35.24 -0.25
C HIS A 82 -14.90 -34.89 -0.16
N ALA A 83 -15.80 -35.79 -0.57
CA ALA A 83 -17.24 -35.62 -0.42
C ALA A 83 -17.65 -35.38 1.05
N ILE A 84 -17.00 -36.02 2.03
CA ILE A 84 -17.33 -35.85 3.45
C ILE A 84 -16.94 -34.46 3.95
N GLU A 85 -15.75 -33.97 3.58
CA GLU A 85 -15.31 -32.60 3.89
C GLU A 85 -16.18 -31.55 3.19
N VAL A 86 -16.59 -31.81 1.95
CA VAL A 86 -17.48 -30.89 1.22
C VAL A 86 -18.87 -30.88 1.83
N ILE A 87 -19.43 -32.03 2.21
CA ILE A 87 -20.73 -32.13 2.88
C ILE A 87 -20.67 -31.46 4.25
N SER A 88 -19.58 -31.59 5.01
CA SER A 88 -19.46 -30.91 6.31
C SER A 88 -19.39 -29.38 6.15
N ILE A 89 -18.69 -28.87 5.13
CA ILE A 89 -18.65 -27.44 4.79
C ILE A 89 -20.04 -26.96 4.34
N ILE A 90 -20.71 -27.68 3.45
CA ILE A 90 -22.06 -27.36 2.96
C ILE A 90 -23.08 -27.37 4.10
N ASN A 91 -22.98 -28.31 5.04
CA ASN A 91 -23.88 -28.40 6.19
C ASN A 91 -23.59 -27.34 7.26
N ALA A 92 -22.38 -26.79 7.31
CA ALA A 92 -22.02 -25.69 8.20
C ALA A 92 -22.50 -24.32 7.69
N ILE A 93 -22.89 -24.21 6.41
CA ILE A 93 -23.43 -22.97 5.85
C ILE A 93 -24.88 -22.82 6.29
N GLU A 94 -25.17 -21.78 7.07
CA GLU A 94 -26.54 -21.34 7.26
C GLU A 94 -27.07 -20.71 5.96
N TYR A 95 -27.94 -21.42 5.24
CA TYR A 95 -28.58 -20.94 4.00
C TYR A 95 -29.64 -19.85 4.22
N THR A 96 -29.63 -19.19 5.37
CA THR A 96 -30.47 -18.01 5.63
C THR A 96 -29.90 -16.81 4.86
N PRO A 97 -30.71 -15.81 4.46
CA PRO A 97 -30.19 -14.60 3.81
C PRO A 97 -29.11 -13.90 4.64
N TYR A 98 -29.24 -13.95 5.97
CA TYR A 98 -28.23 -13.46 6.90
C TYR A 98 -26.95 -14.32 6.88
N GLY A 99 -27.08 -15.64 6.96
CA GLY A 99 -25.95 -16.59 6.93
C GLY A 99 -25.18 -16.54 5.62
N ILE A 100 -25.87 -16.40 4.48
CA ILE A 100 -25.24 -16.16 3.18
C ILE A 100 -24.50 -14.83 3.20
N LYS A 101 -25.13 -13.72 3.62
CA LYS A 101 -24.45 -12.41 3.71
C LYS A 101 -23.20 -12.47 4.59
N LYS A 102 -23.28 -13.16 5.74
CA LYS A 102 -22.16 -13.39 6.65
C LYS A 102 -21.05 -14.17 5.94
N LEU A 103 -21.37 -15.30 5.31
CA LEU A 103 -20.41 -16.10 4.54
C LEU A 103 -19.72 -15.28 3.44
N TRP A 104 -20.46 -14.45 2.71
CA TRP A 104 -19.88 -13.56 1.70
C TRP A 104 -18.92 -12.53 2.30
N ASN A 105 -19.22 -11.99 3.47
CA ASN A 105 -18.31 -11.09 4.20
C ASN A 105 -17.07 -11.83 4.69
N ASP A 106 -17.23 -13.02 5.27
CA ASP A 106 -16.14 -13.86 5.76
C ASP A 106 -15.20 -14.27 4.60
N LEU A 107 -15.76 -14.57 3.42
CA LEU A 107 -14.99 -14.84 2.20
C LEU A 107 -14.23 -13.62 1.71
N LYS A 108 -14.84 -12.42 1.73
CA LYS A 108 -14.15 -11.16 1.38
C LYS A 108 -13.00 -10.87 2.33
N GLU A 109 -13.23 -11.04 3.63
CA GLU A 109 -12.22 -10.84 4.67
C GLU A 109 -11.08 -11.85 4.53
N SER A 110 -11.40 -13.13 4.34
CA SER A 110 -10.39 -14.16 4.11
C SER A 110 -9.56 -13.90 2.84
N LYS A 111 -10.19 -13.39 1.77
CA LYS A 111 -9.48 -12.98 0.55
C LYS A 111 -8.56 -11.80 0.81
N LEU A 112 -9.02 -10.81 1.58
CA LEU A 112 -8.22 -9.65 1.98
C LEU A 112 -6.99 -10.09 2.78
N ILE A 113 -7.18 -10.95 3.79
CA ILE A 113 -6.11 -11.52 4.61
C ILE A 113 -5.10 -12.27 3.73
N ARG A 114 -5.56 -13.20 2.91
CA ARG A 114 -4.69 -13.98 2.01
C ARG A 114 -3.88 -13.10 1.07
N SER A 115 -4.48 -12.04 0.53
CA SER A 115 -3.77 -11.12 -0.36
C SER A 115 -2.61 -10.40 0.31
N GLN A 116 -2.69 -10.21 1.63
CA GLN A 116 -1.73 -9.43 2.41
C GLN A 116 -0.75 -10.26 3.22
N LEU A 117 -0.84 -11.59 3.20
CA LEU A 117 0.11 -12.45 3.91
C LEU A 117 1.55 -12.22 3.43
N TYR A 118 2.48 -12.27 4.38
CA TYR A 118 3.90 -12.16 4.11
C TYR A 118 4.39 -13.38 3.31
N VAL A 119 4.92 -13.12 2.11
CA VAL A 119 5.51 -14.14 1.24
C VAL A 119 7.02 -14.10 1.42
N LYS A 120 7.57 -15.10 2.08
CA LYS A 120 9.00 -15.16 2.44
C LYS A 120 9.88 -15.26 1.20
N GLU A 121 9.49 -16.08 0.23
CA GLU A 121 10.21 -16.34 -1.01
C GLU A 121 10.40 -15.05 -1.83
N ARG A 122 9.38 -14.17 -1.82
CA ARG A 122 9.44 -12.87 -2.47
C ARG A 122 10.48 -11.96 -1.82
N ALA A 123 10.51 -11.93 -0.48
CA ALA A 123 11.47 -11.13 0.26
C ALA A 123 12.91 -11.66 0.13
N GLU A 124 13.10 -12.98 0.01
CA GLU A 124 14.40 -13.58 -0.25
C GLU A 124 14.91 -13.24 -1.66
N PHE A 125 14.04 -13.20 -2.67
CA PHE A 125 14.43 -12.93 -4.06
C PHE A 125 14.64 -11.44 -4.37
N LEU A 126 13.74 -10.57 -3.90
CA LEU A 126 13.77 -9.13 -4.17
C LEU A 126 14.51 -8.33 -3.09
N GLY A 127 14.75 -8.92 -1.92
CA GLY A 127 15.06 -8.19 -0.70
C GLY A 127 13.79 -7.63 -0.03
N PRO A 128 13.87 -7.28 1.25
CA PRO A 128 12.72 -6.77 2.01
C PRO A 128 12.17 -5.48 1.40
N GLU A 129 13.04 -4.54 1.03
CA GLU A 129 12.61 -3.20 0.65
C GLU A 129 11.91 -3.14 -0.71
N LEU A 130 12.45 -3.84 -1.72
CA LEU A 130 11.79 -3.98 -3.01
C LEU A 130 10.51 -4.83 -2.89
N ALA A 131 10.50 -5.89 -2.08
CA ALA A 131 9.29 -6.68 -1.84
C ALA A 131 8.16 -5.82 -1.25
N THR A 132 8.49 -4.92 -0.31
CA THR A 132 7.54 -3.95 0.23
C THR A 132 7.09 -2.95 -0.82
N ALA A 133 8.01 -2.43 -1.65
CA ALA A 133 7.66 -1.49 -2.71
C ALA A 133 6.65 -2.08 -3.68
N HIS A 134 6.87 -3.32 -4.12
CA HIS A 134 5.90 -4.06 -4.93
C HIS A 134 4.57 -4.29 -4.21
N PHE A 135 4.61 -4.60 -2.91
CA PHE A 135 3.41 -4.80 -2.09
C PHE A 135 2.55 -3.54 -1.95
N VAL A 136 3.18 -2.40 -1.68
CA VAL A 136 2.53 -1.10 -1.47
C VAL A 136 2.00 -0.54 -2.78
N CYS A 137 2.84 -0.50 -3.83
CA CYS A 137 2.46 0.04 -5.13
C CYS A 137 1.27 -0.73 -5.74
N PHE A 138 1.25 -2.06 -5.64
CA PHE A 138 0.13 -2.89 -6.13
C PHE A 138 -1.23 -2.56 -5.49
N ARG A 139 -1.22 -1.88 -4.34
CA ARG A 139 -2.44 -1.49 -3.60
C ARG A 139 -2.78 -0.01 -3.77
N GLY A 140 -2.13 0.67 -4.72
CA GLY A 140 -2.31 2.10 -4.97
C GLY A 140 -1.57 2.99 -3.98
N GLY A 141 -0.66 2.44 -3.17
CA GLY A 141 0.26 3.22 -2.35
C GLY A 141 1.42 3.76 -3.19
N LYS A 142 2.26 4.56 -2.55
CA LYS A 142 3.43 5.18 -3.18
C LYS A 142 4.66 4.95 -2.34
N VAL A 143 5.81 4.85 -3.00
CA VAL A 143 7.09 4.65 -2.32
C VAL A 143 8.14 5.56 -2.92
N ARG A 144 9.15 5.88 -2.11
CA ARG A 144 10.31 6.65 -2.53
C ARG A 144 11.58 6.01 -1.97
N PHE A 145 12.57 5.85 -2.83
CA PHE A 145 13.88 5.33 -2.46
C PHE A 145 14.86 6.46 -2.14
N TYR A 146 15.89 6.10 -1.38
CA TYR A 146 16.97 6.98 -0.97
C TYR A 146 17.72 7.51 -2.18
N GLY A 147 17.84 8.83 -2.27
CA GLY A 147 18.47 9.52 -3.40
C GLY A 147 17.56 9.72 -4.62
N GLN A 148 16.29 9.31 -4.54
CA GLN A 148 15.26 9.66 -5.52
C GLN A 148 14.31 10.69 -4.91
N GLU A 149 14.01 11.75 -5.66
CA GLU A 149 13.06 12.78 -5.21
C GLU A 149 11.61 12.42 -5.58
N ASP A 150 11.43 11.70 -6.69
CA ASP A 150 10.12 11.34 -7.24
C ASP A 150 9.48 10.17 -6.52
N TRP A 151 8.15 10.25 -6.37
CA TRP A 151 7.34 9.16 -5.85
C TRP A 151 7.05 8.14 -6.95
N ILE A 152 7.28 6.87 -6.64
CA ILE A 152 6.88 5.76 -7.49
C ILE A 152 5.43 5.42 -7.17
N VAL A 153 4.58 5.51 -8.19
CA VAL A 153 3.15 5.24 -8.12
C VAL A 153 2.79 4.20 -9.17
N GLN A 154 1.81 3.35 -8.90
CA GLN A 154 1.24 2.49 -9.93
C GLN A 154 0.40 3.32 -10.89
N ASP A 155 0.63 3.17 -12.20
CA ASP A 155 -0.21 3.77 -13.22
C ASP A 155 -1.63 3.17 -13.18
N PRO A 156 -2.70 3.99 -13.13
CA PRO A 156 -4.09 3.49 -13.03
C PRO A 156 -4.54 2.61 -14.21
N ASP A 157 -3.94 2.84 -15.38
CA ASP A 157 -4.33 2.21 -16.65
C ASP A 157 -3.46 1.01 -17.04
N SER A 158 -2.46 0.67 -16.22
CA SER A 158 -1.48 -0.39 -16.50
C SER A 158 -1.37 -1.38 -15.33
N ASP A 159 -1.53 -2.67 -15.63
CA ASP A 159 -1.27 -3.77 -14.67
C ASP A 159 0.22 -3.90 -14.31
N ILE A 160 1.10 -3.17 -15.01
CA ILE A 160 2.54 -3.14 -14.76
C ILE A 160 2.84 -1.94 -13.86
N ILE A 161 3.47 -2.20 -12.71
CA ILE A 161 4.05 -1.13 -11.88
C ILE A 161 5.26 -0.57 -12.63
N PRO A 162 5.21 0.66 -13.16
CA PRO A 162 6.33 1.23 -13.88
C PRO A 162 7.48 1.47 -12.91
N ASN A 163 8.73 1.28 -13.37
CA ASN A 163 9.94 1.77 -12.71
C ASN A 163 10.40 1.06 -11.41
N LEU A 164 9.91 -0.14 -11.11
CA LEU A 164 10.45 -0.98 -10.02
C LEU A 164 11.33 -2.12 -10.56
N PRO A 165 12.57 -2.28 -10.04
CA PRO A 165 13.39 -3.44 -10.36
C PRO A 165 12.68 -4.76 -10.03
N ARG A 166 12.89 -5.76 -10.89
CA ARG A 166 12.35 -7.12 -10.71
C ARG A 166 13.34 -8.08 -10.06
N PHE A 167 14.54 -7.61 -9.79
CA PHE A 167 15.63 -8.34 -9.16
C PHE A 167 16.17 -7.50 -8.00
N TYR A 168 16.81 -8.16 -7.03
CA TYR A 168 17.44 -7.49 -5.91
C TYR A 168 18.47 -6.46 -6.40
N VAL A 169 18.36 -5.23 -5.89
CA VAL A 169 19.32 -4.17 -6.12
C VAL A 169 19.65 -3.49 -4.78
N GLU A 170 20.90 -3.57 -4.35
CA GLU A 170 21.35 -3.08 -3.04
C GLU A 170 21.20 -1.55 -2.88
N SER A 171 21.27 -0.79 -3.97
CA SER A 171 21.15 0.66 -3.95
C SER A 171 19.73 1.15 -3.64
N TYR A 172 18.71 0.29 -3.82
CA TYR A 172 17.31 0.66 -3.62
C TYR A 172 16.97 0.57 -2.15
N LYS A 173 17.36 1.62 -1.40
CA LYS A 173 17.01 1.74 0.00
C LYS A 173 15.73 2.54 0.21
N MET A 174 14.74 2.05 0.94
CA MET A 174 13.44 2.70 1.11
C MET A 174 13.53 3.85 2.10
N GLU A 175 13.08 5.05 1.69
CA GLU A 175 13.13 6.26 2.51
C GLU A 175 11.74 6.73 2.93
N ALA A 176 10.75 6.66 2.03
CA ALA A 176 9.39 7.10 2.33
C ALA A 176 8.35 6.13 1.76
N VAL A 177 7.27 5.93 2.53
CA VAL A 177 6.13 5.09 2.15
C VAL A 177 4.83 5.81 2.44
N ASP A 178 4.01 5.96 1.40
CA ASP A 178 2.66 6.51 1.47
C ASP A 178 1.64 5.39 1.28
N CYS A 179 0.97 5.03 2.36
CA CYS A 179 -0.13 4.06 2.37
C CYS A 179 -1.50 4.74 2.54
N SER A 180 -1.61 6.03 2.22
CA SER A 180 -2.84 6.78 2.46
C SER A 180 -4.05 6.14 1.75
N LYS A 181 -5.15 5.98 2.48
CA LYS A 181 -6.44 5.41 2.04
C LYS A 181 -6.36 3.94 1.61
N MET A 182 -5.29 3.24 1.97
CA MET A 182 -5.17 1.80 1.73
C MET A 182 -5.92 1.00 2.80
N THR A 183 -6.43 -0.18 2.42
CA THR A 183 -7.00 -1.13 3.38
C THR A 183 -5.91 -2.10 3.83
N LEU A 184 -5.04 -1.65 4.73
CA LEU A 184 -4.01 -2.49 5.35
C LEU A 184 -4.55 -3.23 6.58
N ILE A 185 -4.16 -4.48 6.73
CA ILE A 185 -4.42 -5.29 7.93
C ILE A 185 -3.13 -5.49 8.72
N TYR A 186 -3.27 -5.90 9.98
CA TYR A 186 -2.15 -6.16 10.88
C TYR A 186 -1.10 -7.14 10.32
N GLU A 187 -1.55 -8.24 9.70
CA GLU A 187 -0.68 -9.22 9.03
C GLU A 187 0.00 -8.64 7.79
N GLY A 188 -0.66 -7.70 7.12
CA GLY A 188 -0.15 -7.00 5.94
C GLY A 188 1.09 -6.16 6.25
N LEU A 189 1.16 -5.59 7.46
CA LEU A 189 2.31 -4.82 7.92
C LEU A 189 3.58 -5.65 8.03
N GLU A 190 3.48 -6.99 8.13
CA GLU A 190 4.66 -7.85 8.11
C GLU A 190 5.42 -7.76 6.77
N ASN A 191 4.76 -7.35 5.68
CA ASN A 191 5.44 -7.06 4.41
C ASN A 191 6.29 -5.81 4.44
N MET A 192 6.23 -4.99 5.49
CA MET A 192 6.95 -3.72 5.60
C MET A 192 8.10 -3.79 6.62
N LYS A 193 8.43 -4.97 7.17
CA LYS A 193 9.50 -5.12 8.17
C LYS A 193 10.90 -4.91 7.60
N ASN A 194 11.88 -4.73 8.49
CA ASN A 194 13.31 -4.66 8.17
C ASN A 194 13.69 -3.52 7.20
N MET A 195 13.14 -2.32 7.43
CA MET A 195 13.54 -1.11 6.69
C MET A 195 14.64 -0.35 7.42
N GLU A 196 15.82 -0.29 6.83
CA GLU A 196 16.99 0.30 7.50
C GLU A 196 16.99 1.83 7.46
N LYS A 197 16.30 2.43 6.48
CA LYS A 197 16.37 3.87 6.19
C LYS A 197 15.00 4.55 6.06
N LEU A 198 13.92 3.89 6.49
CA LEU A 198 12.58 4.47 6.42
C LEU A 198 12.47 5.68 7.37
N LYS A 199 12.24 6.86 6.81
CA LYS A 199 12.10 8.12 7.56
C LYS A 199 10.68 8.65 7.57
N TRP A 200 9.89 8.34 6.54
CA TRP A 200 8.58 8.94 6.34
C TRP A 200 7.55 7.84 6.09
N LEU A 201 6.50 7.83 6.90
CA LEU A 201 5.39 6.89 6.77
C LEU A 201 4.06 7.64 6.87
N SER A 202 3.21 7.50 5.86
CA SER A 202 1.81 7.94 5.94
C SER A 202 0.87 6.73 5.95
N LEU A 203 -0.01 6.71 6.93
CA LEU A 203 -1.13 5.77 7.09
C LEU A 203 -2.47 6.52 7.05
N GLU A 204 -2.50 7.76 6.53
CA GLU A 204 -3.71 8.60 6.54
C GLU A 204 -4.92 7.86 5.94
N GLY A 205 -6.04 7.80 6.66
CA GLY A 205 -7.29 7.25 6.15
C GLY A 205 -7.28 5.73 5.99
N CYS A 206 -6.38 5.01 6.65
CA CYS A 206 -6.42 3.55 6.70
C CYS A 206 -7.50 3.07 7.69
N PRO A 207 -8.60 2.41 7.22
CA PRO A 207 -9.76 2.13 8.07
C PRO A 207 -9.55 0.97 9.05
N ARG A 208 -8.54 0.12 8.83
CA ARG A 208 -8.29 -1.12 9.58
C ARG A 208 -7.02 -1.06 10.45
N ILE A 209 -6.36 0.08 10.52
CA ILE A 209 -5.20 0.29 11.39
C ILE A 209 -5.68 0.52 12.81
N ASP A 210 -5.26 -0.35 13.73
CA ASP A 210 -5.59 -0.35 15.15
C ASP A 210 -4.34 -0.06 16.02
N ASP A 211 -4.52 -0.10 17.34
CA ASP A 211 -3.43 0.12 18.29
C ASP A 211 -2.29 -0.90 18.15
N TRP A 212 -2.61 -2.14 17.80
CA TRP A 212 -1.62 -3.21 17.61
C TRP A 212 -0.76 -2.96 16.37
N CYS A 213 -1.37 -2.43 15.30
CA CYS A 213 -0.66 -1.98 14.12
C CYS A 213 0.34 -0.87 14.47
N LEU A 214 -0.08 0.12 15.26
CA LEU A 214 0.82 1.20 15.70
C LEU A 214 1.95 0.70 16.59
N ASP A 215 1.67 -0.23 17.52
CA ASP A 215 2.72 -0.81 18.37
C ASP A 215 3.77 -1.59 17.55
N ARG A 216 3.32 -2.30 16.51
CA ARG A 216 4.24 -2.95 15.56
C ARG A 216 5.09 -1.93 14.80
N VAL A 217 4.47 -0.90 14.23
CA VAL A 217 5.19 0.17 13.51
C VAL A 217 6.21 0.84 14.44
N ALA A 218 5.83 1.09 15.69
CA ALA A 218 6.70 1.67 16.71
C ALA A 218 7.89 0.75 17.08
N GLY A 219 7.67 -0.56 17.10
CA GLY A 219 8.72 -1.56 17.32
C GLY A 219 9.70 -1.67 16.16
N GLU A 220 9.20 -1.77 14.94
CA GLU A 220 9.99 -2.00 13.72
C GLU A 220 10.83 -0.78 13.32
N TYR A 221 10.31 0.44 13.51
CA TYR A 221 10.98 1.67 13.03
C TYR A 221 11.41 2.62 14.16
N SER A 222 11.61 2.08 15.36
CA SER A 222 12.00 2.83 16.57
C SER A 222 13.20 3.77 16.36
N ASP A 223 14.19 3.36 15.58
CA ASP A 223 15.45 4.08 15.36
C ASP A 223 15.57 4.78 14.00
N THR A 224 14.53 4.76 13.16
CA THR A 224 14.61 5.28 11.77
C THR A 224 13.54 6.30 11.43
N LEU A 225 12.32 6.13 11.95
CA LEU A 225 11.17 6.95 11.55
C LEU A 225 11.25 8.38 12.11
N GLU A 226 11.09 9.37 11.22
CA GLU A 226 11.13 10.80 11.55
C GLU A 226 9.76 11.48 11.36
N TYR A 227 8.94 10.99 10.44
CA TYR A 227 7.63 11.52 10.12
C TYR A 227 6.60 10.40 10.10
N LEU A 228 5.49 10.59 10.83
CA LEU A 228 4.36 9.69 10.86
C LEU A 228 3.05 10.47 10.68
N ASP A 229 2.24 10.06 9.71
CA ASP A 229 0.87 10.55 9.54
C ASP A 229 -0.13 9.43 9.80
N ILE A 230 -1.02 9.63 10.78
CA ILE A 230 -2.07 8.67 11.14
C ILE A 230 -3.46 9.31 11.14
N ARG A 231 -3.64 10.45 10.45
CA ARG A 231 -4.95 11.13 10.38
C ARG A 231 -6.03 10.20 9.82
N ASN A 232 -7.27 10.35 10.29
CA ASN A 232 -8.45 9.63 9.84
C ASN A 232 -8.36 8.10 9.98
N CYS A 233 -7.60 7.59 10.97
CA CYS A 233 -7.58 6.18 11.33
C CYS A 233 -8.58 5.93 12.48
N PRO A 234 -9.78 5.36 12.21
CA PRO A 234 -10.89 5.38 13.16
C PRO A 234 -10.74 4.41 14.34
N LEU A 235 -9.97 3.33 14.18
CA LEU A 235 -9.77 2.28 15.21
C LEU A 235 -8.56 2.55 16.12
N VAL A 236 -7.86 3.68 15.91
CA VAL A 236 -6.72 4.07 16.73
C VAL A 236 -7.25 4.77 17.98
N THR A 237 -6.82 4.28 19.14
CA THR A 237 -7.15 4.84 20.45
C THR A 237 -5.94 5.56 21.07
N ASP A 238 -6.16 6.14 22.25
CA ASP A 238 -5.12 6.74 23.09
C ASP A 238 -3.97 5.77 23.40
N LYS A 239 -4.24 4.46 23.49
CA LYS A 239 -3.22 3.44 23.77
C LYS A 239 -2.29 3.22 22.59
N GLY A 240 -2.83 3.16 21.37
CA GLY A 240 -2.03 3.02 20.16
C GLY A 240 -1.11 4.23 19.96
N ILE A 241 -1.62 5.43 20.22
CA ILE A 241 -0.84 6.67 20.11
C ILE A 241 0.25 6.72 21.20
N ALA A 242 -0.04 6.28 22.43
CA ALA A 242 0.95 6.18 23.50
C ALA A 242 2.13 5.23 23.16
N SER A 243 1.88 4.19 22.35
CA SER A 243 2.93 3.25 21.91
C SER A 243 4.01 3.92 21.03
N LEU A 244 3.67 5.05 20.39
CA LEU A 244 4.60 5.82 19.55
C LEU A 244 5.75 6.46 20.33
N SER A 245 5.68 6.49 21.66
CA SER A 245 6.79 6.90 22.54
C SER A 245 8.09 6.11 22.30
N LYS A 246 8.00 4.90 21.71
CA LYS A 246 9.17 4.08 21.33
C LYS A 246 9.96 4.66 20.16
N LEU A 247 9.38 5.57 19.36
CA LEU A 247 10.00 6.15 18.17
C LEU A 247 10.92 7.32 18.52
N LYS A 248 12.16 7.01 18.89
CA LYS A 248 13.13 7.99 19.45
C LYS A 248 13.54 9.09 18.47
N LYS A 249 13.44 8.85 17.16
CA LYS A 249 13.80 9.80 16.10
C LYS A 249 12.60 10.53 15.51
N LEU A 250 11.39 10.31 16.02
CA LEU A 250 10.19 10.95 15.51
C LEU A 250 10.24 12.46 15.75
N LYS A 251 10.07 13.24 14.68
CA LYS A 251 10.08 14.70 14.68
C LYS A 251 8.73 15.29 14.35
N THR A 252 7.91 14.59 13.57
CA THR A 252 6.60 15.10 13.16
C THR A 252 5.56 13.99 13.23
N LEU A 253 4.49 14.27 13.97
CA LEU A 253 3.34 13.39 14.10
C LEU A 253 2.08 14.16 13.71
N LEU A 254 1.38 13.68 12.69
CA LEU A 254 0.08 14.24 12.29
C LEU A 254 -1.05 13.38 12.88
N LEU A 255 -1.87 14.01 13.71
CA LEU A 255 -3.03 13.42 14.38
C LEU A 255 -4.30 14.10 13.91
N GLY A 256 -5.41 13.38 13.87
CA GLY A 256 -6.72 13.94 13.55
C GLY A 256 -7.72 12.87 13.14
N GLY A 257 -9.00 13.09 13.42
CA GLY A 257 -10.05 12.14 13.00
C GLY A 257 -10.01 10.80 13.74
N HIS A 258 -9.74 10.81 15.05
CA HIS A 258 -9.74 9.63 15.92
C HIS A 258 -10.95 9.64 16.87
N PRO A 259 -12.12 9.09 16.47
CA PRO A 259 -13.33 9.13 17.29
C PRO A 259 -13.23 8.31 18.58
N GLU A 260 -12.36 7.28 18.60
CA GLU A 260 -12.20 6.41 19.77
C GLU A 260 -11.19 6.96 20.80
N ALA A 261 -10.33 7.90 20.40
CA ALA A 261 -9.32 8.50 21.27
C ALA A 261 -9.91 9.58 22.17
N LYS A 262 -10.33 9.21 23.39
CA LYS A 262 -10.97 10.12 24.35
C LYS A 262 -10.00 11.11 25.01
N ASN A 263 -8.79 10.65 25.30
CA ASN A 263 -7.80 11.40 26.08
C ASN A 263 -6.60 11.83 25.20
N LEU A 264 -6.88 12.23 23.96
CA LEU A 264 -5.85 12.51 22.96
C LEU A 264 -4.88 13.61 23.42
N GLU A 265 -5.38 14.68 24.03
CA GLU A 265 -4.58 15.81 24.52
C GLU A 265 -3.55 15.38 25.57
N LEU A 266 -3.97 14.57 26.55
CA LEU A 266 -3.08 14.08 27.61
C LEU A 266 -1.98 13.16 27.05
N VAL A 267 -2.31 12.31 26.09
CA VAL A 267 -1.32 11.44 25.44
C VAL A 267 -0.32 12.29 24.63
N CYS A 268 -0.76 13.37 24.01
CA CYS A 268 0.13 14.26 23.27
C CYS A 268 1.10 14.99 24.19
N LEU A 269 0.64 15.49 25.34
CA LEU A 269 1.52 16.06 26.37
C LEU A 269 2.57 15.04 26.85
N MET A 270 2.15 13.79 27.11
CA MET A 270 3.08 12.71 27.47
C MET A 270 4.07 12.41 26.34
N LEU A 271 3.65 12.44 25.07
CA LEU A 271 4.54 12.23 23.93
C LEU A 271 5.55 13.38 23.77
N GLU A 272 5.14 14.62 23.98
CA GLU A 272 6.04 15.78 23.95
C GLU A 272 7.06 15.75 25.09
N GLU A 273 6.66 15.27 26.28
CA GLU A 273 7.57 15.08 27.42
C GLU A 273 8.58 13.95 27.15
N THR A 274 8.13 12.84 26.56
CA THR A 274 9.01 11.69 26.25
C THR A 274 9.89 11.90 25.03
N LEU A 275 9.45 12.70 24.06
CA LEU A 275 10.14 12.98 22.79
C LEU A 275 10.30 14.50 22.62
N PRO A 276 11.38 15.11 23.14
CA PRO A 276 11.52 16.57 23.22
C PRO A 276 11.64 17.28 21.85
N ASN A 277 11.90 16.54 20.77
CA ASN A 277 12.01 17.07 19.41
C ASN A 277 10.75 16.83 18.56
N LEU A 278 9.67 16.34 19.17
CA LEU A 278 8.44 15.98 18.50
C LEU A 278 7.56 17.22 18.27
N SER A 279 7.15 17.44 17.03
CA SER A 279 6.10 18.39 16.65
C SER A 279 4.82 17.64 16.33
N ILE A 280 3.83 17.76 17.20
CA ILE A 280 2.48 17.22 17.00
C ILE A 280 1.63 18.27 16.27
N ARG A 281 0.90 17.87 15.23
CA ARG A 281 -0.03 18.76 14.50
C ARG A 281 -1.40 18.09 14.31
N GLY A 282 -2.43 18.93 14.19
CA GLY A 282 -3.81 18.48 13.92
C GLY A 282 -4.67 18.27 15.17
N ILE A 283 -4.15 18.63 16.34
CA ILE A 283 -4.90 18.72 17.60
C ILE A 283 -5.00 20.18 18.00
N LEU A 284 -6.19 20.59 18.42
CA LEU A 284 -6.40 21.85 19.13
C LEU A 284 -6.22 21.53 20.60
N TYR A 285 -5.07 21.89 21.18
CA TYR A 285 -4.96 21.94 22.64
C TYR A 285 -6.00 22.95 23.14
N CYS A 286 -6.73 22.61 24.21
CA CYS A 286 -7.80 23.42 24.81
C CYS A 286 -7.60 24.93 24.61
N ASP A 287 -8.62 25.61 24.08
CA ASP A 287 -8.63 27.01 23.65
C ASP A 287 -7.73 27.93 24.49
N GLU A 288 -6.71 28.54 23.85
CA GLU A 288 -5.88 29.61 24.44
C GLU A 288 -6.71 30.78 24.99
N SER A 289 -7.97 30.93 24.56
CA SER A 289 -8.89 31.95 25.09
C SER A 289 -9.30 31.70 26.54
N LEU A 290 -9.20 30.49 27.07
CA LEU A 290 -9.48 30.20 28.49
C LEU A 290 -8.33 30.64 29.40
N LEU A 291 -7.10 30.73 28.88
CA LEU A 291 -5.95 31.24 29.64
C LEU A 291 -5.95 32.77 29.71
N LYS A 292 -6.37 33.45 28.64
CA LYS A 292 -6.42 34.93 28.58
C LYS A 292 -7.48 35.57 29.48
N ASN A 293 -8.52 34.83 29.86
CA ASN A 293 -9.59 35.34 30.74
C ASN A 293 -9.20 35.40 32.22
N ASN A 294 -8.08 34.80 32.62
CA ASN A 294 -7.62 34.80 34.01
C ASN A 294 -6.56 35.88 34.31
N GLU A 295 -5.91 36.47 33.31
CA GLU A 295 -4.90 37.52 33.52
C GLU A 295 -5.50 38.94 33.63
N SER A 296 -6.79 39.12 33.34
CA SER A 296 -7.46 40.43 33.37
C SER A 296 -8.18 40.76 34.68
N ASN A 297 -8.23 39.84 35.66
CA ASN A 297 -8.90 40.05 36.94
C ASN A 297 -7.96 40.34 38.12
N ASP A 298 -6.64 40.29 37.94
CA ASP A 298 -5.65 40.48 39.02
C ASP A 298 -4.99 41.88 39.01
N SER A 299 -5.45 42.82 38.18
CA SER A 299 -4.89 44.19 38.11
C SER A 299 -5.68 45.27 38.86
N ASP A 300 -6.79 44.92 39.52
CA ASP A 300 -7.63 45.87 40.26
C ASP A 300 -7.83 45.45 41.74
N VAL A 301 -6.74 45.41 42.54
CA VAL A 301 -6.78 45.51 44.02
C VAL A 301 -5.57 46.30 44.52
#